data_AF-A0A954VBA8-F1
#
_entry.id   AF-A0A954VBA8-F1
#
_cell.length_a   1.000
_cell.length_b   1.000
_cell.length_c   1.000
_cell.angle_alpha   90.00
_cell.angle_beta   90.00
_cell.angle_gamma   90.00
#
_symmetry.space_group_name_H-M   'P 1'
#
loop_
_entity.id
_entity.type
_entity.pdbx_description
1 polymer ?
#
loop_
_entity_poly.entity_id
_entity_poly.type
_entity_poly.pdbx_seq_one_letter_code
_entity_poly.pdbx_strand_id
1 'polypeptide(L)'
;MKLRRIGLALVGAVLLSCAVVLSCAGRVSAEQVTLQWDPALSSITLDGLFNGLSLTEQGAGSKTAFFSGNILVDADNLLAPSSITLLGGPATASVTGSWLPEAGGGPAAGDPGANQDANYGLQLNGGALGNAYAAVRGLVYDITSGTEAVAGGSFASTQSLTVTSGFFDTNLPPAFASPPNRDDLTGDVIVNASAAMSTYSVSGNVATLTIPIEISDPGSLTINYTGRLVATGTVPEPATGLLALVCGCAALQLCRRVA
;
A
#
# COMPACT_ATOMS: atom_id res chain seq x y z
N MET A 1 63.40 39.80 2.91
CA MET A 1 63.31 38.51 3.61
C MET A 1 61.93 38.27 4.28
N LYS A 2 60.81 38.70 3.66
CA LYS A 2 59.45 38.67 4.26
C LYS A 2 58.42 37.80 3.52
N LEU A 3 58.79 37.13 2.42
CA LEU A 3 57.84 36.42 1.53
C LEU A 3 57.54 34.95 1.87
N ARG A 4 58.22 34.31 2.83
CA ARG A 4 58.08 32.85 3.04
C ARG A 4 56.98 32.40 4.02
N ARG A 5 56.27 33.32 4.70
CA ARG A 5 55.28 32.95 5.73
C ARG A 5 53.81 32.89 5.27
N ILE A 6 53.50 33.31 4.04
CA ILE A 6 52.10 33.39 3.55
C ILE A 6 51.61 32.03 2.99
N GLY A 7 52.51 31.19 2.48
CA GLY A 7 52.14 29.91 1.85
C GLY A 7 51.59 28.85 2.81
N LEU A 8 52.03 28.82 4.07
CA LEU A 8 51.65 27.76 5.02
C LEU A 8 50.25 27.98 5.64
N ALA A 9 49.81 29.24 5.78
CA ALA A 9 48.48 29.56 6.32
C ALA A 9 47.36 29.30 5.30
N LEU A 10 47.65 29.42 3.99
CA LEU A 10 46.67 29.18 2.93
C LEU A 10 46.36 27.68 2.76
N VAL A 11 47.37 26.82 2.90
CA VAL A 11 47.22 25.36 2.78
C VAL A 11 46.44 24.77 3.96
N GLY A 12 46.64 25.30 5.17
CA GLY A 12 45.90 24.87 6.37
C GLY A 12 44.41 25.23 6.31
N ALA A 13 44.05 26.41 5.76
CA ALA A 13 42.67 26.83 5.62
C ALA A 13 41.89 26.01 4.56
N VAL A 14 42.57 25.54 3.51
CA VAL A 14 41.97 24.68 2.46
C VAL A 14 41.73 23.25 2.97
N LEU A 15 42.64 22.69 3.78
CA LEU A 15 42.45 21.36 4.36
C LEU A 15 41.34 21.34 5.43
N LEU A 16 41.22 22.41 6.24
CA LEU A 16 40.17 22.50 7.26
C LEU A 16 38.77 22.71 6.65
N SER A 17 38.68 23.43 5.52
CA SER A 17 37.41 23.60 4.80
C SER A 17 36.97 22.33 4.06
N CYS A 18 37.91 21.49 3.60
CA CYS A 18 37.58 20.19 3.01
C CYS A 18 37.05 19.19 4.05
N ALA A 19 37.56 19.23 5.29
CA ALA A 19 37.12 18.35 6.38
C ALA A 19 35.69 18.66 6.89
N VAL A 20 35.25 19.92 6.83
CA VAL A 20 33.89 20.32 7.25
C VAL A 20 32.83 19.98 6.20
N VAL A 21 33.19 19.96 4.91
CA VAL A 21 32.25 19.55 3.85
C VAL A 21 32.01 18.04 3.86
N LEU A 22 33.00 17.24 4.29
CA LEU A 22 32.86 15.78 4.40
C LEU A 22 31.97 15.31 5.56
N SER A 23 31.90 16.08 6.67
CA SER A 23 31.12 15.69 7.86
C SER A 23 29.61 16.00 7.74
N CYS A 24 29.20 16.74 6.71
CA CYS A 24 27.79 17.01 6.42
C CYS A 24 27.14 15.98 5.48
N ALA A 25 27.93 15.11 4.85
CA ALA A 25 27.47 14.24 3.76
C ALA A 25 26.75 12.95 4.20
N GLY A 26 26.57 12.71 5.50
CA GLY A 26 26.17 11.38 6.02
C GLY A 26 24.79 11.29 6.68
N ARG A 27 24.01 12.36 6.76
CA ARG A 27 22.64 12.24 7.30
C ARG A 27 21.70 11.84 6.18
N VAL A 28 21.52 10.53 6.04
CA VAL A 28 20.39 9.94 5.33
C VAL A 28 19.14 10.42 6.07
N SER A 29 18.51 11.48 5.56
CA SER A 29 17.21 11.90 6.05
C SER A 29 16.20 10.90 5.54
N ALA A 30 15.31 10.42 6.41
CA ALA A 30 14.12 9.71 5.96
C ALA A 30 13.38 10.61 4.94
N GLU A 31 13.05 10.05 3.80
CA GLU A 31 12.38 10.69 2.67
C GLU A 31 11.01 10.04 2.48
N GLN A 32 9.98 10.87 2.40
CA GLN A 32 8.62 10.41 2.18
C GLN A 32 8.17 10.64 0.75
N VAL A 33 7.43 9.68 0.20
CA VAL A 33 6.78 9.79 -1.11
C VAL A 33 5.33 9.29 -1.02
N THR A 34 4.42 10.03 -1.63
CA THR A 34 3.04 9.58 -1.83
C THR A 34 2.94 8.86 -3.17
N LEU A 35 2.53 7.60 -3.14
CA LEU A 35 2.23 6.80 -4.33
C LEU A 35 0.71 6.66 -4.48
N GLN A 36 0.24 6.40 -5.69
CA GLN A 36 -1.17 6.16 -6.01
C GLN A 36 -1.38 4.71 -6.38
N TRP A 37 -2.38 4.05 -5.78
CA TRP A 37 -2.80 2.71 -6.18
C TRP A 37 -3.28 2.73 -7.63
N ASP A 38 -2.70 1.86 -8.47
CA ASP A 38 -3.15 1.65 -9.84
C ASP A 38 -4.31 0.63 -9.85
N PRO A 39 -5.55 1.04 -10.13
CA PRO A 39 -6.70 0.13 -10.07
C PRO A 39 -6.65 -0.97 -11.13
N ALA A 40 -5.92 -0.78 -12.24
CA ALA A 40 -5.79 -1.82 -13.26
C ALA A 40 -4.87 -2.96 -12.82
N LEU A 41 -4.00 -2.71 -11.83
CA LEU A 41 -3.02 -3.66 -11.32
C LEU A 41 -3.27 -4.07 -9.87
N SER A 42 -4.15 -3.35 -9.16
CA SER A 42 -4.49 -3.55 -7.76
C SER A 42 -5.84 -4.24 -7.63
N SER A 43 -5.83 -5.55 -7.37
CA SER A 43 -7.04 -6.35 -7.21
C SER A 43 -6.88 -7.38 -6.11
N ILE A 44 -7.98 -7.61 -5.39
CA ILE A 44 -8.08 -8.65 -4.36
C ILE A 44 -9.31 -9.49 -4.69
N THR A 45 -9.12 -10.81 -4.67
CA THR A 45 -10.15 -11.82 -4.86
C THR A 45 -10.50 -12.43 -3.50
N LEU A 46 -11.79 -12.56 -3.23
CA LEU A 46 -12.35 -13.15 -2.04
C LEU A 46 -12.83 -14.58 -2.35
N ASP A 47 -12.30 -15.55 -1.62
CA ASP A 47 -12.80 -16.92 -1.58
C ASP A 47 -13.12 -17.33 -0.15
N GLY A 48 -13.88 -18.41 0.03
CA GLY A 48 -14.21 -18.83 1.38
C GLY A 48 -15.08 -20.05 1.48
N LEU A 49 -15.28 -20.48 2.72
CA LEU A 49 -16.12 -21.59 3.13
C LEU A 49 -17.08 -21.13 4.21
N PHE A 50 -18.34 -21.56 4.14
CA PHE A 50 -19.30 -21.46 5.22
C PHE A 50 -19.75 -22.86 5.62
N ASN A 51 -19.50 -23.25 6.87
CA ASN A 51 -19.77 -24.62 7.34
C ASN A 51 -19.21 -25.71 6.40
N GLY A 52 -18.01 -25.49 5.85
CA GLY A 52 -17.33 -26.40 4.92
C GLY A 52 -17.84 -26.37 3.47
N LEU A 53 -18.88 -25.59 3.16
CA LEU A 53 -19.38 -25.41 1.81
C LEU A 53 -18.74 -24.19 1.14
N SER A 54 -18.34 -24.34 -0.12
CA SER A 54 -17.69 -23.26 -0.87
C SER A 54 -18.64 -22.12 -1.19
N LEU A 55 -18.18 -20.90 -0.92
CA LEU A 55 -18.81 -19.69 -1.42
C LEU A 55 -18.49 -19.55 -2.91
N THR A 56 -19.47 -19.14 -3.69
CA THR A 56 -19.40 -18.95 -5.14
C THR A 56 -19.75 -17.50 -5.50
N GLU A 57 -19.44 -17.09 -6.73
CA GLU A 57 -19.84 -15.77 -7.21
C GLU A 57 -21.37 -15.66 -7.33
N GLN A 58 -21.94 -14.50 -7.01
CA GLN A 58 -23.32 -14.18 -7.35
C GLN A 58 -23.48 -13.88 -8.84
N GLY A 59 -22.46 -13.27 -9.43
CA GLY A 59 -22.36 -12.96 -10.84
C GLY A 59 -20.90 -12.73 -11.22
N ALA A 60 -20.61 -12.72 -12.53
CA ALA A 60 -19.24 -12.65 -13.02
C ALA A 60 -18.46 -11.49 -12.38
N GLY A 61 -17.33 -11.81 -11.73
CA GLY A 61 -16.45 -10.82 -11.12
C GLY A 61 -16.90 -10.32 -9.74
N SER A 62 -18.00 -10.83 -9.18
CA SER A 62 -18.49 -10.41 -7.86
C SER A 62 -17.52 -10.74 -6.72
N LYS A 63 -16.56 -11.63 -6.93
CA LYS A 63 -15.52 -11.97 -5.96
C LYS A 63 -14.25 -11.13 -6.04
N THR A 64 -14.09 -10.28 -7.05
CA THR A 64 -12.84 -9.55 -7.27
C THR A 64 -13.10 -8.05 -7.27
N ALA A 65 -12.53 -7.31 -6.32
CA ALA A 65 -12.58 -5.85 -6.31
C ALA A 65 -11.22 -5.25 -6.70
N PHE A 66 -11.28 -4.08 -7.32
CA PHE A 66 -10.11 -3.28 -7.67
C PHE A 66 -9.92 -2.15 -6.67
N PHE A 67 -8.68 -1.71 -6.45
CA PHE A 67 -8.36 -0.75 -5.40
C PHE A 67 -7.75 0.53 -5.95
N SER A 68 -8.18 1.66 -5.40
CA SER A 68 -7.72 3.00 -5.75
C SER A 68 -7.39 3.80 -4.49
N GLY A 69 -6.73 4.94 -4.65
CA GLY A 69 -6.35 5.84 -3.56
C GLY A 69 -4.84 6.01 -3.50
N ASN A 70 -4.30 6.26 -2.31
CA ASN A 70 -2.88 6.58 -2.14
C ASN A 70 -2.27 5.86 -0.94
N ILE A 71 -0.94 5.83 -0.92
CA ILE A 71 -0.14 5.36 0.19
C ILE A 71 1.08 6.24 0.39
N LEU A 72 1.33 6.59 1.64
CA LEU A 72 2.52 7.30 2.06
C LEU A 72 3.60 6.30 2.45
N VAL A 73 4.74 6.39 1.76
CA VAL A 73 5.91 5.54 1.97
C VAL A 73 7.02 6.40 2.56
N ASP A 74 7.64 5.93 3.63
CA ASP A 74 8.85 6.51 4.21
C ASP A 74 10.03 5.57 3.99
N ALA A 75 11.11 6.07 3.40
CA ALA A 75 12.31 5.29 3.15
C ALA A 75 13.56 6.09 3.49
N ASP A 76 14.65 5.40 3.78
CA ASP A 76 15.94 6.04 4.02
C ASP A 76 16.51 6.69 2.75
N ASN A 77 16.29 6.07 1.59
CA ASN A 77 16.65 6.62 0.28
C ASN A 77 15.64 6.17 -0.77
N LEU A 78 14.87 7.09 -1.34
CA LEU A 78 13.81 6.73 -2.29
C LEU A 78 14.33 6.09 -3.58
N LEU A 79 15.59 6.27 -3.98
CA LEU A 79 16.12 5.66 -5.20
C LEU A 79 16.66 4.24 -4.99
N ALA A 80 17.14 3.95 -3.78
CA ALA A 80 17.76 2.67 -3.44
C ALA A 80 17.61 2.42 -1.93
N PRO A 81 16.38 2.13 -1.46
CA PRO A 81 16.11 2.03 -0.04
C PRO A 81 16.80 0.82 0.57
N SER A 82 17.34 0.99 1.78
CA SER A 82 17.75 -0.11 2.66
C SER A 82 16.74 -0.38 3.76
N SER A 83 15.82 0.56 4.00
CA SER A 83 14.66 0.39 4.88
C SER A 83 13.43 1.11 4.34
N ILE A 84 12.26 0.56 4.59
CA ILE A 84 10.98 1.13 4.16
C ILE A 84 9.93 1.00 5.27
N THR A 85 9.08 2.00 5.42
CA THR A 85 7.91 1.99 6.31
C THR A 85 6.70 2.46 5.51
N LEU A 86 5.61 1.72 5.58
CA LEU A 86 4.32 2.15 5.04
C LEU A 86 3.59 2.94 6.13
N LEU A 87 3.42 4.24 5.93
CA LEU A 87 2.82 5.14 6.92
C LEU A 87 1.29 5.16 6.87
N GLY A 88 0.69 4.49 5.90
CA GLY A 88 -0.76 4.46 5.69
C GLY A 88 -1.21 5.22 4.45
N GLY A 89 -2.50 5.13 4.19
CA GLY A 89 -3.21 5.76 3.08
C GLY A 89 -4.39 4.88 2.63
N PRO A 90 -5.51 5.50 2.20
CA PRO A 90 -6.70 4.77 1.85
C PRO A 90 -6.50 3.94 0.57
N ALA A 91 -6.81 2.65 0.66
CA ALA A 91 -7.07 1.75 -0.45
C ALA A 91 -8.58 1.48 -0.51
N THR A 92 -9.29 2.23 -1.34
CA THR A 92 -10.75 2.14 -1.52
C THR A 92 -11.09 1.09 -2.57
N ALA A 93 -11.90 0.11 -2.19
CA ALA A 93 -12.41 -0.90 -3.11
C ALA A 93 -13.45 -0.31 -4.07
N SER A 94 -13.38 -0.69 -5.35
CA SER A 94 -14.37 -0.35 -6.36
C SER A 94 -15.69 -1.07 -6.12
N VAL A 95 -16.80 -0.47 -6.54
CA VAL A 95 -18.08 -1.19 -6.69
C VAL A 95 -17.94 -2.13 -7.90
N THR A 96 -18.19 -3.43 -7.69
CA THR A 96 -18.06 -4.46 -8.73
C THR A 96 -19.39 -4.84 -9.35
N GLY A 97 -20.49 -4.46 -8.69
CA GLY A 97 -21.84 -4.62 -9.19
C GLY A 97 -22.85 -4.36 -8.08
N SER A 98 -24.11 -4.63 -8.41
CA SER A 98 -25.19 -4.59 -7.44
C SER A 98 -25.45 -6.02 -6.95
N TRP A 99 -25.06 -6.31 -5.72
CA TRP A 99 -25.07 -7.66 -5.15
C TRP A 99 -26.08 -7.76 -3.99
N LEU A 100 -26.61 -8.97 -3.79
CA LEU A 100 -27.46 -9.33 -2.66
C LEU A 100 -26.62 -9.65 -1.41
N PRO A 101 -27.20 -9.54 -0.21
CA PRO A 101 -28.52 -8.98 0.05
C PRO A 101 -28.54 -7.45 -0.05
N GLU A 102 -29.71 -6.84 0.10
CA GLU A 102 -29.83 -5.39 0.35
C GLU A 102 -28.91 -4.91 1.49
N ALA A 103 -28.55 -3.62 1.48
CA ALA A 103 -27.82 -3.01 2.59
C ALA A 103 -28.60 -3.18 3.91
N GLY A 104 -27.90 -3.64 4.96
CA GLY A 104 -28.55 -3.97 6.25
C GLY A 104 -29.06 -5.42 6.33
N GLY A 105 -28.70 -6.28 5.38
CA GLY A 105 -29.05 -7.71 5.37
C GLY A 105 -30.36 -8.05 4.67
N GLY A 106 -31.32 -7.11 4.60
CA GLY A 106 -32.59 -7.26 3.86
C GLY A 106 -33.51 -8.41 4.34
N PRO A 107 -34.84 -8.25 4.33
CA PRO A 107 -35.74 -9.29 4.83
C PRO A 107 -35.95 -10.46 3.85
N ALA A 108 -35.66 -10.29 2.55
CA ALA A 108 -35.95 -11.28 1.52
C ALA A 108 -34.67 -11.92 0.99
N ALA A 109 -34.47 -13.21 1.29
CA ALA A 109 -33.53 -14.04 0.55
C ALA A 109 -34.01 -14.11 -0.90
N GLY A 110 -33.37 -13.37 -1.81
CA GLY A 110 -33.63 -13.45 -3.25
C GLY A 110 -34.78 -12.59 -3.77
N ASP A 111 -34.97 -11.35 -3.30
CA ASP A 111 -35.64 -10.32 -4.12
C ASP A 111 -34.59 -9.61 -5.02
N PRO A 112 -34.41 -10.05 -6.28
CA PRO A 112 -33.46 -9.42 -7.21
C PRO A 112 -33.80 -7.97 -7.56
N GLY A 113 -34.96 -7.45 -7.13
CA GLY A 113 -35.36 -6.06 -7.35
C GLY A 113 -34.64 -5.02 -6.48
N ALA A 114 -33.83 -5.45 -5.51
CA ALA A 114 -33.24 -4.57 -4.51
C ALA A 114 -31.71 -4.72 -4.33
N ASN A 115 -31.03 -5.23 -5.35
CA ASN A 115 -29.57 -5.24 -5.38
C ASN A 115 -29.02 -3.81 -5.21
N GLN A 116 -28.05 -3.64 -4.32
CA GLN A 116 -27.36 -2.35 -4.10
C GLN A 116 -25.87 -2.48 -4.41
N ASP A 117 -25.22 -1.35 -4.65
CA ASP A 117 -23.80 -1.25 -4.98
C ASP A 117 -22.91 -1.87 -3.89
N ALA A 118 -22.15 -2.88 -4.26
CA ALA A 118 -21.25 -3.61 -3.37
C ALA A 118 -19.86 -3.78 -4.01
N ASN A 119 -18.85 -3.86 -3.16
CA ASN A 119 -17.49 -4.17 -3.54
C ASN A 119 -17.33 -5.67 -3.84
N TYR A 120 -18.03 -6.52 -3.10
CA TYR A 120 -18.03 -7.97 -3.30
C TYR A 120 -19.43 -8.55 -3.14
N GLY A 121 -19.70 -9.65 -3.85
CA GLY A 121 -20.93 -10.44 -3.76
C GLY A 121 -20.60 -11.93 -3.74
N LEU A 122 -21.06 -12.62 -2.70
CA LEU A 122 -20.83 -14.04 -2.47
C LEU A 122 -22.18 -14.75 -2.34
N GLN A 123 -22.27 -15.96 -2.86
CA GLN A 123 -23.42 -16.82 -2.63
C GLN A 123 -23.02 -18.23 -2.22
N LEU A 124 -23.88 -18.84 -1.44
CA LEU A 124 -23.85 -20.25 -1.14
C LEU A 124 -25.11 -20.88 -1.71
N ASN A 125 -24.94 -21.84 -2.62
CA ASN A 125 -26.05 -22.60 -3.17
C ASN A 125 -26.38 -23.78 -2.24
N GLY A 126 -27.39 -23.61 -1.38
CA GLY A 126 -27.85 -24.64 -0.45
C GLY A 126 -28.82 -25.65 -1.06
N GLY A 127 -29.09 -25.58 -2.37
CA GLY A 127 -30.05 -26.44 -3.05
C GLY A 127 -31.45 -26.35 -2.41
N ALA A 128 -31.93 -27.45 -1.85
CA ALA A 128 -33.23 -27.52 -1.17
C ALA A 128 -33.33 -26.64 0.10
N LEU A 129 -32.20 -26.21 0.67
CA LEU A 129 -32.15 -25.33 1.84
C LEU A 129 -32.25 -23.84 1.47
N GLY A 130 -32.32 -23.53 0.17
CA GLY A 130 -32.28 -22.16 -0.34
C GLY A 130 -30.85 -21.63 -0.51
N ASN A 131 -30.74 -20.45 -1.12
CA ASN A 131 -29.47 -19.77 -1.32
C ASN A 131 -29.20 -18.79 -0.19
N ALA A 132 -27.94 -18.73 0.24
CA ALA A 132 -27.43 -17.70 1.14
C ALA A 132 -26.64 -16.67 0.34
N TYR A 133 -26.74 -15.41 0.74
CA TYR A 133 -26.09 -14.29 0.08
C TYR A 133 -25.27 -13.49 1.09
N ALA A 134 -24.14 -12.96 0.64
CA ALA A 134 -23.37 -11.97 1.37
C ALA A 134 -22.84 -10.90 0.42
N ALA A 135 -22.76 -9.66 0.92
CA ALA A 135 -22.20 -8.53 0.20
C ALA A 135 -21.26 -7.73 1.10
N VAL A 136 -20.14 -7.27 0.54
CA VAL A 136 -19.24 -6.32 1.21
C VAL A 136 -19.43 -4.95 0.60
N ARG A 137 -19.57 -3.91 1.42
CA ARG A 137 -19.90 -2.55 0.95
C ARG A 137 -19.03 -1.49 1.60
N GLY A 138 -18.69 -0.46 0.84
CA GLY A 138 -17.94 0.71 1.33
C GLY A 138 -16.56 0.38 1.87
N LEU A 139 -15.92 -0.71 1.40
CA LEU A 139 -14.67 -1.20 1.95
C LEU A 139 -13.50 -0.26 1.64
N VAL A 140 -12.82 0.19 2.69
CA VAL A 140 -11.59 0.98 2.62
C VAL A 140 -10.57 0.42 3.61
N TYR A 141 -9.39 0.07 3.11
CA TYR A 141 -8.25 -0.30 3.96
C TYR A 141 -7.32 0.88 4.18
N ASP A 142 -6.71 0.94 5.35
CA ASP A 142 -5.48 1.69 5.63
C ASP A 142 -4.34 0.69 5.81
N ILE A 143 -3.27 0.84 5.02
CA ILE A 143 -2.20 -0.16 4.90
C ILE A 143 -0.92 0.40 5.52
N THR A 144 -0.51 -0.20 6.63
CA THR A 144 0.66 0.23 7.41
C THR A 144 1.67 -0.90 7.57
N SER A 145 2.90 -0.56 7.94
CA SER A 145 3.92 -1.54 8.31
C SER A 145 4.82 -1.00 9.42
N GLY A 146 5.56 -1.90 10.06
CA GLY A 146 6.79 -1.51 10.75
C GLY A 146 7.87 -1.07 9.75
N THR A 147 9.04 -0.72 10.28
CA THR A 147 10.23 -0.52 9.45
C THR A 147 10.76 -1.87 8.98
N GLU A 148 10.71 -2.10 7.68
CA GLU A 148 11.16 -3.34 7.04
C GLU A 148 12.51 -3.12 6.37
N ALA A 149 13.41 -4.10 6.49
CA ALA A 149 14.67 -4.10 5.77
C ALA A 149 14.45 -4.42 4.29
N VAL A 150 15.05 -3.62 3.41
CA VAL A 150 14.97 -3.82 1.96
C VAL A 150 16.25 -4.47 1.45
N ALA A 151 16.12 -5.62 0.81
CA ALA A 151 17.23 -6.34 0.17
C ALA A 151 16.92 -6.56 -1.30
N GLY A 152 17.73 -5.98 -2.20
CA GLY A 152 17.54 -6.10 -3.64
C GLY A 152 16.17 -5.57 -4.13
N GLY A 153 15.65 -4.52 -3.49
CA GLY A 153 14.33 -3.94 -3.80
C GLY A 153 13.15 -4.76 -3.27
N SER A 154 13.38 -5.79 -2.45
CA SER A 154 12.32 -6.62 -1.84
C SER A 154 12.34 -6.51 -0.32
N PHE A 155 11.16 -6.65 0.31
CA PHE A 155 10.98 -6.63 1.77
C PHE A 155 9.80 -7.54 2.19
N ALA A 156 9.69 -7.83 3.48
CA ALA A 156 8.68 -8.76 3.99
C ALA A 156 7.25 -8.25 3.78
N SER A 157 6.32 -9.16 3.45
CA SER A 157 4.90 -8.84 3.27
C SER A 157 4.08 -8.98 4.57
N THR A 158 4.53 -8.27 5.60
CA THR A 158 3.99 -8.29 6.98
C THR A 158 3.10 -7.08 7.29
N GLN A 159 2.54 -6.45 6.26
CA GLN A 159 1.73 -5.24 6.40
C GLN A 159 0.44 -5.51 7.18
N SER A 160 0.00 -4.52 7.96
CA SER A 160 -1.32 -4.52 8.59
C SER A 160 -2.31 -3.77 7.70
N LEU A 161 -3.44 -4.41 7.40
CA LEU A 161 -4.58 -3.85 6.69
C LEU A 161 -5.67 -3.56 7.72
N THR A 162 -5.87 -2.29 8.05
CA THR A 162 -6.94 -1.85 8.95
C THR A 162 -8.14 -1.44 8.13
N VAL A 163 -9.32 -1.99 8.40
CA VAL A 163 -10.56 -1.54 7.76
C VAL A 163 -10.96 -0.19 8.38
N THR A 164 -10.91 0.88 7.59
CA THR A 164 -11.31 2.23 8.03
C THR A 164 -12.77 2.54 7.74
N SER A 165 -13.38 1.78 6.82
CA SER A 165 -14.81 1.77 6.57
C SER A 165 -15.17 0.45 5.87
N GLY A 166 -16.34 -0.10 6.17
CA GLY A 166 -16.87 -1.25 5.46
C GLY A 166 -17.99 -1.94 6.21
N PHE A 167 -18.88 -2.59 5.48
CA PHE A 167 -19.94 -3.44 6.04
C PHE A 167 -19.95 -4.81 5.38
N PHE A 168 -20.21 -5.84 6.18
CA PHE A 168 -20.50 -7.19 5.72
C PHE A 168 -21.99 -7.48 5.93
N ASP A 169 -22.76 -7.43 4.85
CA ASP A 169 -24.20 -7.73 4.87
C ASP A 169 -24.41 -9.22 4.55
N THR A 170 -25.16 -9.94 5.38
CA THR A 170 -25.51 -11.36 5.16
C THR A 170 -27.00 -11.59 5.20
N ASN A 171 -27.45 -12.55 4.40
CA ASN A 171 -28.80 -13.08 4.44
C ASN A 171 -28.76 -14.59 4.25
N LEU A 172 -29.01 -15.30 5.33
CA LEU A 172 -28.98 -16.74 5.38
C LEU A 172 -30.42 -17.27 5.43
N PRO A 173 -30.77 -18.33 4.67
CA PRO A 173 -32.06 -18.99 4.81
C PRO A 173 -32.31 -19.44 6.26
N PRO A 174 -33.57 -19.53 6.72
CA PRO A 174 -33.91 -19.98 8.06
C PRO A 174 -33.29 -21.34 8.45
N ALA A 175 -33.01 -22.20 7.46
CA ALA A 175 -32.32 -23.48 7.65
C ALA A 175 -30.92 -23.35 8.28
N PHE A 176 -30.27 -22.18 8.14
CA PHE A 176 -28.97 -21.87 8.72
C PHE A 176 -29.08 -21.11 10.05
N ALA A 177 -30.30 -20.93 10.57
CA ALA A 177 -30.62 -20.36 11.89
C ALA A 177 -29.97 -19.00 12.20
N SER A 178 -29.68 -18.20 11.18
CA SER A 178 -29.13 -16.85 11.33
C SER A 178 -30.08 -15.85 10.69
N PRO A 179 -30.54 -14.82 11.42
CA PRO A 179 -31.27 -13.73 10.80
C PRO A 179 -30.36 -12.97 9.82
N PRO A 180 -30.95 -12.19 8.89
CA PRO A 180 -30.20 -11.20 8.14
C PRO A 180 -29.42 -10.28 9.09
N ASN A 181 -28.18 -9.97 8.73
CA ASN A 181 -27.29 -9.22 9.59
C ASN A 181 -26.44 -8.24 8.79
N ARG A 182 -25.99 -7.18 9.46
CA ARG A 182 -24.96 -6.26 8.99
C ARG A 182 -23.90 -6.18 10.07
N ASP A 183 -22.70 -6.62 9.73
CA ASP A 183 -21.53 -6.43 10.57
C ASP A 183 -20.76 -5.20 10.08
N ASP A 184 -20.42 -4.31 11.02
CA ASP A 184 -19.49 -3.21 10.76
C ASP A 184 -18.07 -3.75 10.88
N LEU A 185 -17.31 -3.61 9.80
CA LEU A 185 -15.92 -4.09 9.72
C LEU A 185 -14.93 -3.03 10.24
N THR A 186 -15.39 -1.83 10.57
CA THR A 186 -14.51 -0.70 10.92
C THR A 186 -13.69 -1.00 12.17
N GLY A 187 -12.37 -0.85 12.06
CA GLY A 187 -11.41 -1.11 13.12
C GLY A 187 -10.84 -2.52 13.11
N ASP A 188 -11.37 -3.43 12.28
CA ASP A 188 -10.77 -4.74 12.09
C ASP A 188 -9.36 -4.59 11.50
N VAL A 189 -8.40 -5.26 12.13
CA VAL A 189 -6.99 -5.27 11.71
C VAL A 189 -6.63 -6.66 11.26
N ILE A 190 -6.19 -6.77 10.01
CA ILE A 190 -5.80 -8.04 9.42
C ILE A 190 -4.35 -7.96 8.99
N VAL A 191 -3.55 -8.95 9.37
CA VAL A 191 -2.14 -9.01 9.01
C VAL A 191 -1.99 -9.78 7.71
N ASN A 192 -1.27 -9.19 6.75
CA ASN A 192 -0.89 -9.86 5.52
C ASN A 192 0.02 -11.05 5.86
N ALA A 193 -0.34 -12.22 5.33
CA ALA A 193 0.33 -13.48 5.57
C ALA A 193 1.02 -14.02 4.30
N SER A 194 1.17 -13.18 3.26
CA SER A 194 1.77 -13.61 2.01
C SER A 194 3.22 -14.06 2.19
N ALA A 195 3.53 -15.26 1.68
CA ALA A 195 4.90 -15.76 1.62
C ALA A 195 5.72 -15.11 0.49
N ALA A 196 5.06 -14.48 -0.48
CA ALA A 196 5.72 -13.70 -1.52
C ALA A 196 6.22 -12.38 -0.92
N MET A 197 7.36 -11.88 -1.39
CA MET A 197 7.94 -10.62 -0.92
C MET A 197 7.25 -9.42 -1.59
N SER A 198 7.08 -8.34 -0.83
CA SER A 198 6.74 -7.03 -1.38
C SER A 198 7.95 -6.44 -2.08
N THR A 199 7.73 -5.60 -3.09
CA THR A 199 8.81 -4.97 -3.86
C THR A 199 8.66 -3.47 -3.96
N TYR A 200 9.77 -2.75 -3.87
CA TYR A 200 9.89 -1.33 -4.18
C TYR A 200 11.00 -1.14 -5.21
N SER A 201 10.69 -0.47 -6.32
CA SER A 201 11.66 -0.21 -7.38
C SER A 201 11.46 1.17 -7.98
N VAL A 202 12.55 1.80 -8.41
CA VAL A 202 12.50 3.07 -9.17
C VAL A 202 13.09 2.85 -10.56
N SER A 203 12.33 3.25 -11.59
CA SER A 203 12.79 3.27 -12.98
C SER A 203 12.62 4.67 -13.54
N GLY A 204 13.73 5.32 -13.90
CA GLY A 204 13.73 6.75 -14.19
C GLY A 204 13.36 7.54 -12.94
N ASN A 205 12.27 8.29 -13.00
CA ASN A 205 11.70 9.03 -11.87
C ASN A 205 10.40 8.40 -11.33
N VAL A 206 10.07 7.17 -11.71
CA VAL A 206 8.83 6.50 -11.27
C VAL A 206 9.15 5.41 -10.26
N ALA A 207 8.68 5.59 -9.03
CA ALA A 207 8.62 4.54 -8.03
C ALA A 207 7.42 3.63 -8.28
N THR A 208 7.62 2.33 -8.08
CA THR A 208 6.58 1.30 -8.09
C THR A 208 6.70 0.48 -6.81
N LEU A 209 5.62 0.43 -6.04
CA LEU A 209 5.44 -0.42 -4.87
C LEU A 209 4.48 -1.56 -5.26
N THR A 210 4.83 -2.81 -4.97
CA THR A 210 3.94 -3.96 -5.13
C THR A 210 3.86 -4.73 -3.83
N ILE A 211 2.64 -4.98 -3.36
CA ILE A 211 2.35 -5.73 -2.14
C ILE A 211 1.48 -6.94 -2.54
N PRO A 212 2.01 -8.18 -2.53
CA PRO A 212 1.17 -9.37 -2.66
C PRO A 212 0.27 -9.48 -1.42
N ILE A 213 -1.00 -9.83 -1.62
CA ILE A 213 -1.98 -9.97 -0.55
C ILE A 213 -2.34 -11.45 -0.41
N GLU A 214 -2.19 -11.97 0.79
CA GLU A 214 -2.71 -13.26 1.20
C GLU A 214 -3.16 -13.14 2.65
N ILE A 215 -4.46 -13.26 2.87
CA ILE A 215 -5.07 -13.17 4.20
C ILE A 215 -5.97 -14.40 4.36
N SER A 216 -5.93 -15.01 5.53
CA SER A 216 -6.89 -16.05 5.92
C SER A 216 -7.49 -15.68 7.28
N ASP A 217 -8.81 -15.57 7.32
CA ASP A 217 -9.58 -15.36 8.54
C ASP A 217 -10.29 -16.66 8.92
N PRO A 218 -9.74 -17.45 9.88
CA PRO A 218 -10.32 -18.71 10.31
C PRO A 218 -11.49 -18.47 11.29
N GLY A 219 -12.63 -18.04 10.75
CA GLY A 219 -13.91 -17.97 11.46
C GLY A 219 -14.86 -19.12 11.15
N SER A 220 -16.08 -19.05 11.69
CA SER A 220 -17.21 -19.91 11.27
C SER A 220 -17.55 -19.71 9.79
N LEU A 221 -17.32 -18.50 9.30
CA LEU A 221 -17.14 -18.15 7.91
C LEU A 221 -15.63 -18.00 7.67
N THR A 222 -15.02 -18.95 6.96
CA THR A 222 -13.61 -18.84 6.58
C THR A 222 -13.54 -18.00 5.32
N ILE A 223 -12.89 -16.83 5.39
CA ILE A 223 -12.66 -15.98 4.23
C ILE A 223 -11.16 -15.92 3.96
N ASN A 224 -10.80 -16.12 2.70
CA ASN A 224 -9.45 -15.96 2.19
C ASN A 224 -9.45 -14.81 1.18
N TYR A 225 -8.49 -13.90 1.33
CA TYR A 225 -8.25 -12.83 0.38
C TYR A 225 -6.92 -13.07 -0.30
N THR A 226 -6.92 -13.06 -1.63
CA THR A 226 -5.70 -13.24 -2.42
C THR A 226 -5.60 -12.19 -3.52
N GLY A 227 -4.41 -11.70 -3.82
CA GLY A 227 -4.23 -10.73 -4.89
C GLY A 227 -2.95 -9.93 -4.75
N ARG A 228 -2.99 -8.69 -5.24
CA ARG A 228 -1.89 -7.74 -5.08
C ARG A 228 -2.39 -6.31 -5.15
N LEU A 229 -1.65 -5.41 -4.52
CA LEU A 229 -1.79 -3.97 -4.65
C LEU A 229 -0.53 -3.41 -5.28
N VAL A 230 -0.69 -2.53 -6.27
CA VAL A 230 0.42 -1.89 -6.98
C VAL A 230 0.21 -0.39 -6.91
N ALA A 231 1.18 0.34 -6.36
CA ALA A 231 1.17 1.79 -6.36
C ALA A 231 2.32 2.35 -7.19
N THR A 232 2.09 3.48 -7.85
CA THR A 232 3.12 4.21 -8.59
C THR A 232 3.13 5.69 -8.22
N GLY A 233 4.27 6.35 -8.37
CA GLY A 233 4.39 7.78 -8.10
C GLY A 233 5.74 8.31 -8.57
N THR A 234 5.83 9.63 -8.72
CA THR A 234 7.08 10.28 -9.11
C THR A 234 7.97 10.52 -7.91
N VAL A 235 9.22 10.09 -7.98
CA VAL A 235 10.27 10.40 -6.99
C VAL A 235 11.02 11.65 -7.47
N PRO A 236 11.22 12.67 -6.62
CA PRO A 236 12.06 13.81 -6.98
C PRO A 236 13.47 13.35 -7.31
N GLU A 237 14.05 13.84 -8.41
CA GLU A 237 15.47 13.60 -8.66
C GLU A 237 16.30 14.20 -7.52
N PRO A 238 17.33 13.49 -7.02
CA PRO A 238 18.23 14.06 -6.04
C PRO A 238 18.83 15.32 -6.67
N ALA A 239 18.84 16.43 -5.93
CA ALA A 239 19.33 17.71 -6.40
C ALA A 239 20.87 17.73 -6.55
N THR A 240 21.43 16.79 -7.33
CA THR A 240 22.84 16.74 -7.72
C THR A 240 23.27 18.01 -8.46
N GLY A 241 22.33 18.76 -9.05
CA GLY A 241 22.59 20.04 -9.71
C GLY A 241 23.11 21.14 -8.77
N LEU A 242 22.73 21.13 -7.48
CA LEU A 242 23.15 22.18 -6.54
C LEU A 242 24.62 22.02 -6.11
N LEU A 243 25.13 20.79 -6.01
CA LEU A 243 26.54 20.54 -5.73
C LEU A 243 27.47 20.98 -6.87
N ALA A 244 27.07 20.77 -8.13
CA ALA A 244 27.86 21.21 -9.29
C ALA A 244 27.96 22.74 -9.36
N LEU A 245 26.90 23.47 -9.01
CA LEU A 245 26.90 24.94 -9.01
C LEU A 245 27.80 25.52 -7.91
N VAL A 246 27.79 24.94 -6.70
CA VAL A 246 28.65 25.38 -5.59
C VAL A 246 30.13 25.10 -5.88
N CYS A 247 30.46 23.93 -6.45
CA CYS A 247 31.82 23.63 -6.90
C CYS A 247 32.28 24.54 -8.05
N GLY A 248 31.40 24.84 -9.01
CA GLY A 248 31.70 25.76 -10.11
C GLY A 248 31.99 27.18 -9.64
N CYS A 249 31.21 27.71 -8.70
CA CYS A 249 31.42 29.04 -8.12
C CYS A 249 32.74 29.14 -7.32
N ALA A 250 33.11 28.09 -6.58
CA ALA A 250 34.39 28.06 -5.87
C ALA A 250 35.60 28.03 -6.82
N ALA A 251 35.52 27.27 -7.91
CA ALA A 251 36.57 27.23 -8.93
C ALA A 251 36.74 28.58 -9.66
N LEU A 252 35.63 29.26 -10.00
CA LEU A 252 35.67 30.57 -10.66
C LEU A 252 36.28 31.68 -9.76
N GLN A 253 36.02 31.64 -8.45
CA GLN A 253 36.62 32.59 -7.52
C GLN A 253 38.13 32.35 -7.31
N LEU A 254 38.61 31.11 -7.43
CA LEU A 254 40.05 30.82 -7.42
C LEU A 254 40.74 31.35 -8.68
N CYS A 255 40.15 31.16 -9.86
CA CYS A 255 40.73 31.64 -11.12
C CYS A 255 40.83 33.18 -11.19
N ARG A 256 39.87 33.91 -10.60
CA ARG A 256 39.85 35.38 -10.63
C ARG A 256 40.89 36.05 -9.72
N ARG A 257 41.53 35.31 -8.80
CA ARG A 257 42.57 35.84 -7.89
C ARG A 257 44.01 35.63 -8.39
N VAL A 258 44.20 34.88 -9.47
CA VAL A 258 45.53 34.52 -10.01
C VAL A 258 45.87 35.30 -11.29
N ALA A 259 44.92 36.02 -11.86
CA ALA A 259 45.13 37.01 -12.93
C ALA A 259 45.25 38.41 -12.33
#